data_AF-S8CU44-F1
#
_entry.id   AF-S8CU44-F1
#
_cell.length_a   1.000
_cell.length_b   1.000
_cell.length_c   1.000
_cell.angle_alpha   90.00
_cell.angle_beta   90.00
_cell.angle_gamma   90.00
#
_symmetry.space_group_name_H-M   'P 1'
#
loop_
_entity.id
_entity.type
_entity.pdbx_description
1 polymer ?
#
loop_
_entity_poly.entity_id
_entity_poly.type
_entity_poly.pdbx_seq_one_letter_code
_entity_poly.pdbx_strand_id
1 'polypeptide(L)'
;QDRTVTCKIRAKRGCATHPRSIAERMRRTRISERMRKLQELVPNMDKQTNTADMLDLTVEYVKDLQKQYKTLCDNQASCKCSS
;
A
#
# COMPACT_ATOMS: atom_id res chain seq x y z
N GLN A 1 37.85 -25.21 -20.64
CA GLN A 1 36.95 -26.23 -20.09
C GLN A 1 35.51 -25.78 -20.32
N ASP A 2 34.68 -26.76 -20.63
CA ASP A 2 33.46 -26.73 -21.45
C ASP A 2 32.37 -25.69 -21.10
N ARG A 3 31.88 -24.99 -22.15
CA ARG A 3 30.69 -24.14 -22.12
C ARG A 3 29.46 -25.00 -22.39
N THR A 4 29.05 -25.79 -21.41
CA THR A 4 27.81 -26.54 -21.52
C THR A 4 26.63 -25.59 -21.27
N VAL A 5 26.17 -24.92 -22.32
CA VAL A 5 24.84 -24.28 -22.33
C VAL A 5 23.83 -25.41 -22.41
N THR A 6 23.44 -25.93 -21.24
CA THR A 6 22.26 -26.78 -21.13
C THR A 6 21.10 -26.01 -21.74
N CYS A 7 20.38 -26.64 -22.67
CA CYS A 7 19.16 -26.10 -23.26
C CYS A 7 18.16 -25.78 -22.13
N LYS A 8 18.20 -24.56 -21.61
CA LYS A 8 17.25 -24.06 -20.62
C LYS A 8 15.94 -23.88 -21.36
N ILE A 9 15.00 -24.81 -21.12
CA ILE A 9 13.60 -24.70 -21.54
C ILE A 9 13.19 -23.25 -21.34
N ARG A 10 12.84 -22.55 -22.43
CA ARG A 10 12.40 -21.16 -22.38
C ARG A 10 11.25 -21.08 -21.39
N ALA A 11 11.43 -20.35 -20.29
CA ALA A 11 10.35 -20.17 -19.35
C ALA A 11 9.14 -19.54 -20.07
N LYS A 12 7.93 -19.98 -19.69
CA LYS A 12 6.68 -19.51 -20.31
C LYS A 12 6.67 -17.98 -20.37
N ARG A 13 6.09 -17.42 -21.44
CA ARG A 13 6.03 -15.97 -21.67
C ARG A 13 5.44 -15.30 -20.40
N GLY A 14 6.22 -14.43 -19.75
CA GLY A 14 5.84 -13.81 -18.47
C GLY A 14 6.46 -14.45 -17.21
N CYS A 15 7.27 -15.50 -17.32
CA CYS A 15 8.02 -16.07 -16.21
C CYS A 15 9.43 -15.48 -16.15
N ALA A 16 9.69 -14.64 -15.15
CA ALA A 16 11.03 -14.19 -14.82
C ALA A 16 11.85 -15.37 -14.31
N THR A 17 12.96 -15.69 -14.96
CA THR A 17 13.90 -16.76 -14.54
C THR A 17 15.10 -16.24 -13.77
N HIS A 18 15.38 -14.93 -13.86
CA HIS A 18 16.45 -14.30 -13.11
C HIS A 18 16.00 -14.01 -11.67
N PRO A 19 16.80 -14.38 -10.65
CA PRO A 19 16.47 -14.14 -9.24
C PRO A 19 16.11 -12.67 -8.94
N ARG A 20 16.83 -11.72 -9.56
CA ARG A 20 16.54 -10.28 -9.44
C ARG A 20 15.13 -9.92 -9.90
N SER A 21 14.71 -10.44 -11.05
CA SER A 21 13.38 -10.16 -11.62
C SER A 21 12.25 -10.81 -10.82
N ILE A 22 12.51 -11.97 -10.21
CA ILE A 22 11.57 -12.61 -9.28
C ILE A 22 11.39 -11.75 -8.02
N ALA A 23 12.50 -11.32 -7.41
CA ALA A 23 12.48 -10.45 -6.23
C ALA A 23 11.74 -9.14 -6.49
N GLU A 24 11.99 -8.49 -7.64
CA GLU A 24 11.30 -7.26 -8.03
C GLU A 24 9.78 -7.48 -8.19
N ARG A 25 9.36 -8.58 -8.81
CA ARG A 25 7.92 -8.93 -8.91
C ARG A 25 7.29 -9.05 -7.53
N MET A 26 7.93 -9.77 -6.61
CA MET A 26 7.43 -9.94 -5.25
C MET A 26 7.28 -8.59 -4.52
N ARG A 27 8.25 -7.68 -4.70
CA ARG A 27 8.16 -6.31 -4.16
C ARG A 27 6.97 -5.57 -4.73
N ARG A 28 6.77 -5.60 -6.05
CA ARG A 28 5.64 -4.93 -6.73
C ARG A 28 4.30 -5.49 -6.27
N THR A 29 4.15 -6.81 -6.15
CA THR A 29 2.93 -7.43 -5.63
C THR A 29 2.62 -6.94 -4.23
N ARG A 30 3.60 -6.92 -3.32
CA ARG A 30 3.43 -6.41 -1.95
C ARG A 30 3.04 -4.93 -1.91
N ILE A 31 3.59 -4.12 -2.83
CA ILE A 31 3.19 -2.71 -2.97
C ILE A 31 1.73 -2.65 -3.41
N SER A 32 1.35 -3.32 -4.49
CA SER A 32 -0.03 -3.33 -5.01
C SER A 32 -1.06 -3.79 -3.98
N GLU A 33 -0.74 -4.80 -3.18
CA GLU A 33 -1.62 -5.26 -2.08
C GLU A 33 -1.81 -4.18 -1.01
N ARG A 34 -0.74 -3.46 -0.65
CA ARG A 34 -0.83 -2.33 0.30
C ARG A 34 -1.63 -1.17 -0.28
N MET A 35 -1.47 -0.88 -1.57
CA MET A 35 -2.24 0.16 -2.26
C MET A 35 -3.73 -0.17 -2.25
N ARG A 36 -4.12 -1.43 -2.52
CA ARG A 36 -5.53 -1.84 -2.49
C ARG A 36 -6.14 -1.72 -1.09
N LYS A 37 -5.41 -2.16 -0.06
CA LYS A 37 -5.83 -1.98 1.33
C LYS A 37 -6.00 -0.51 1.70
N LEU A 38 -5.13 0.36 1.17
CA LEU A 38 -5.24 1.79 1.43
C LEU A 38 -6.51 2.38 0.82
N GLN A 39 -6.84 1.99 -0.42
CA GLN A 39 -8.06 2.40 -1.11
C GLN A 39 -9.34 1.98 -0.36
N GLU A 40 -9.33 0.84 0.33
CA GLU A 40 -10.46 0.35 1.13
C GLU A 40 -10.66 1.14 2.44
N LEU A 41 -9.62 1.83 2.93
CA LEU A 41 -9.64 2.54 4.23
C LEU A 41 -9.94 4.04 4.10
N VAL A 42 -9.60 4.65 2.97
CA VAL A 42 -9.74 6.10 2.76
C VAL A 42 -11.03 6.37 1.96
N PRO A 43 -11.91 7.26 2.43
CA PRO A 43 -13.16 7.57 1.73
C PRO A 43 -12.92 8.21 0.36
N ASN A 44 -13.80 7.93 -0.60
CA ASN A 44 -13.80 8.52 -1.97
C ASN A 44 -12.53 8.24 -2.80
N MET A 45 -11.74 7.23 -2.44
CA MET A 45 -10.48 6.94 -3.12
C MET A 45 -10.64 6.24 -4.48
N ASP A 46 -11.83 5.73 -4.77
CA ASP A 46 -12.25 5.15 -6.06
C ASP A 46 -12.23 6.13 -7.23
N LYS A 47 -12.29 7.44 -6.94
CA LYS A 47 -12.32 8.51 -7.94
C LYS A 47 -10.93 9.01 -8.32
N GLN A 48 -9.87 8.64 -7.58
CA GLN A 48 -8.53 9.16 -7.81
C GLN A 48 -7.80 8.32 -8.88
N THR A 49 -7.37 8.98 -9.96
CA THR A 49 -6.70 8.31 -11.09
C THR A 49 -5.17 8.26 -10.94
N ASN A 50 -4.58 9.13 -10.12
CA ASN A 50 -3.14 9.24 -9.92
C ASN A 50 -2.70 8.70 -8.55
N THR A 51 -1.61 7.93 -8.53
CA THR A 51 -1.01 7.38 -7.31
C THR A 51 -0.47 8.46 -6.37
N ALA A 52 0.11 9.54 -6.90
CA ALA A 52 0.65 10.61 -6.06
C ALA A 52 -0.46 11.29 -5.25
N ASP A 53 -1.49 11.79 -5.94
CA ASP A 53 -2.63 12.44 -5.31
C ASP A 53 -3.35 11.52 -4.31
N MET A 54 -3.46 10.22 -4.61
CA MET A 54 -4.04 9.22 -3.70
C MET A 54 -3.27 9.16 -2.37
N LEU A 55 -1.94 9.18 -2.44
CA LEU A 55 -1.09 9.18 -1.24
C LEU A 55 -1.16 10.52 -0.49
N ASP A 56 -1.26 11.65 -1.18
CA ASP A 56 -1.42 12.95 -0.54
C ASP A 56 -2.76 13.06 0.20
N LEU A 57 -3.86 12.64 -0.44
CA LEU A 57 -5.18 12.58 0.19
C LEU A 57 -5.21 11.66 1.41
N THR A 58 -4.48 10.54 1.35
CA THR A 58 -4.32 9.64 2.50
C THR A 58 -3.70 10.37 3.68
N VAL A 59 -2.63 11.12 3.44
CA VAL A 59 -1.92 11.86 4.50
C VAL A 59 -2.84 12.89 5.14
N GLU A 60 -3.61 13.63 4.35
CA GLU A 60 -4.59 14.58 4.88
C GLU A 60 -5.68 13.90 5.70
N TYR A 61 -6.23 12.77 5.22
CA TYR A 61 -7.22 12.00 5.96
C TYR A 61 -6.69 11.53 7.33
N VAL A 62 -5.44 11.07 7.41
CA VAL A 62 -4.82 10.67 8.68
C VAL A 62 -4.68 11.86 9.64
N LYS A 63 -4.27 13.03 9.14
CA LYS A 63 -4.17 14.26 9.96
C LYS A 63 -5.53 14.66 10.52
N ASP A 64 -6.58 14.60 9.70
CA ASP A 64 -7.94 14.91 10.12
C ASP A 64 -8.46 13.93 11.17
N LEU A 65 -8.19 12.63 11.01
CA LEU A 65 -8.51 11.62 12.02
C LEU A 65 -7.78 11.88 13.35
N GLN A 66 -6.49 12.23 13.31
CA GLN A 66 -5.73 12.58 14.51
C GLN A 66 -6.32 13.79 15.23
N LYS A 67 -6.74 14.82 14.47
CA LYS A 67 -7.39 16.01 15.02
C LYS A 67 -8.73 15.70 15.67
N GLN A 68 -9.56 14.89 15.01
CA GLN A 68 -10.84 14.44 15.55
C GLN A 68 -10.64 13.63 16.84
N TYR A 69 -9.71 12.68 16.84
CA TYR A 69 -9.37 11.88 18.01
C TYR A 69 -8.94 12.76 19.19
N LYS A 70 -8.04 13.72 18.96
CA LYS A 70 -7.61 14.66 20.00
C LYS A 70 -8.78 15.43 20.59
N THR A 71 -9.64 15.97 19.73
CA THR A 71 -10.83 16.72 20.16
C THR A 71 -11.76 15.84 20.99
N LEU A 72 -11.98 14.58 20.59
CA LEU A 72 -12.80 13.63 21.34
C LEU A 72 -12.18 13.30 22.70
N CYS A 73 -10.86 13.11 22.78
CA CYS A 73 -10.17 12.88 24.04
C CYS A 73 -10.28 14.09 24.98
N ASP A 74 -10.06 15.30 24.47
CA ASP A 74 -10.19 16.54 25.24
C ASP A 74 -11.63 16.71 25.76
N ASN A 75 -12.62 16.44 24.91
CA ASN A 75 -14.03 16.47 25.29
C ASN A 75 -14.35 15.42 26.36
N GLN A 76 -13.84 14.19 26.23
CA GLN A 76 -14.03 13.13 27.22
C GLN A 76 -13.40 13.49 28.57
N ALA A 77 -12.19 14.07 28.57
CA ALA A 77 -11.52 14.53 29.78
C ALA A 77 -12.27 15.70 30.45
N SER A 78 -12.94 16.53 29.64
CA SER A 78 -13.75 17.65 30.13
C SER A 78 -15.16 17.23 30.55
N CYS A 79 -15.66 16.05 30.15
CA CYS A 79 -17.01 15.63 30.56
C CYS A 79 -17.01 15.30 32.05
N LYS A 80 -17.62 16.18 32.84
CA LYS A 80 -18.12 15.88 34.17
C LYS A 80 -19.49 15.22 34.05
N CYS A 81 -19.53 14.11 33.31
CA CYS A 81 -20.71 13.28 33.25
C CYS A 81 -20.82 12.58 34.62
N SER A 82 -21.61 13.14 35.54
CA SER A 82 -22.02 12.43 36.76
C SER A 82 -22.84 11.22 36.32
N SER A 83 -22.42 10.01 36.71
CA SER A 83 -23.25 8.82 36.61
C SER A 83 -24.64 9.04 37.21
#